data_AF-A0A351HEW1-F1
#
_entry.id   AF-A0A351HEW1-F1
#
_cell.length_a   1.000
_cell.length_b   1.000
_cell.length_c   1.000
_cell.angle_alpha   90.00
_cell.angle_beta   90.00
_cell.angle_gamma   90.00
#
_symmetry.space_group_name_H-M   'P 1'
#
loop_
_entity.id
_entity.type
_entity.pdbx_description
1 polymer ?
#
loop_
_entity_poly.entity_id
_entity_poly.type
_entity_poly.pdbx_seq_one_letter_code
_entity_poly.pdbx_strand_id
1 'polypeptide(L)'
;MSKLCASISLSLLLAAVSLNAQGAAPSYSPQPAQASVQMPTNGIFESNSFLEMANRVFDPSSDSMDFENGSFEWKGKNFNLTEQRAFRSRFERFLLASPTEDETLYAQLMDDILERLSVSNDNSDDAILDTWELLFRATRFDLDGGNSTIVANQVFNAWRIRKESRGVTMTQRELQQMRQYQQEIVANRALALKNIQQQRIRESSIARRSSESGQSDGEAVALTSEAAFRMLDLAETEAKIIALETQSAATGLQAKLQFQSQIVSFIIQRRFQHALVLAGFYQSIFKGSHQSLEVGKDQLQELIPGSDLAFTVDSMTFIAREAINDVNQGVDAVNAAYSENRNLIALERLQEVFFLGEYLTELNKIPAEQRRHMLDLYRRLIEAGELADAKDYDGVPELAGEIYKLAEDFPKNRVLSAVETAKSMSDMAVFAASQYRNLGDIDKARAELQTAIEIWPSNPAIRDFQQETTKLATAGSQGVQIFDDLYKRDDRRGIYERRMDLGFALAEDMQRRPLLMAVIEQVARIDLLVAQSAELVKQDEPYAAWELLVEASKIDPSDGPMNRARAELAPRVANFVLQLDRANRQSEDGHHAGALAAYLMAQDIYPVSRLCRLGIARESEALMSGLRSALTE
;
A
#
# COMPACT_ATOMS: atom_id res chain seq x y z
N MET A 1 22.11 -32.28 -49.16
CA MET A 1 21.77 -33.56 -48.52
C MET A 1 20.34 -33.46 -48.01
N SER A 2 19.46 -34.40 -48.43
CA SER A 2 18.15 -34.81 -47.85
C SER A 2 17.15 -33.71 -47.41
N LYS A 3 16.15 -33.33 -48.23
CA LYS A 3 14.76 -33.89 -48.42
C LYS A 3 13.85 -33.70 -47.18
N LEU A 4 12.81 -32.84 -47.18
CA LEU A 4 11.44 -32.94 -47.76
C LEU A 4 10.62 -34.18 -47.31
N CYS A 5 9.47 -33.94 -46.65
CA CYS A 5 8.15 -34.64 -46.66
C CYS A 5 7.40 -34.32 -45.33
N ALA A 6 6.18 -33.74 -45.30
CA ALA A 6 4.85 -34.36 -45.59
C ALA A 6 4.60 -35.57 -44.64
N SER A 7 3.50 -35.78 -43.90
CA SER A 7 2.07 -35.45 -44.12
C SER A 7 1.19 -36.12 -43.03
N ILE A 8 0.03 -35.52 -42.72
CA ILE A 8 -1.32 -36.14 -42.65
C ILE A 8 -1.74 -37.09 -41.46
N SER A 9 -2.77 -36.58 -40.73
CA SER A 9 -3.98 -37.22 -40.12
C SER A 9 -3.91 -38.36 -39.10
N LEU A 10 -4.72 -38.29 -38.03
CA LEU A 10 -6.04 -38.96 -37.96
C LEU A 10 -6.83 -38.55 -36.70
N SER A 11 -8.13 -38.40 -36.92
CA SER A 11 -9.27 -38.15 -36.03
C SER A 11 -9.47 -39.12 -34.86
N LEU A 12 -10.10 -38.63 -33.78
CA LEU A 12 -11.25 -39.34 -33.19
C LEU A 12 -12.21 -38.38 -32.46
N LEU A 13 -13.43 -38.30 -33.01
CA LEU A 13 -14.65 -37.80 -32.37
C LEU A 13 -15.07 -38.72 -31.22
N LEU A 14 -15.66 -38.14 -30.18
CA LEU A 14 -16.86 -38.71 -29.58
C LEU A 14 -17.79 -37.59 -29.14
N ALA A 15 -18.98 -37.61 -29.73
CA ALA A 15 -20.10 -36.72 -29.50
C ALA A 15 -21.15 -37.41 -28.61
N ALA A 16 -21.82 -36.64 -27.75
CA ALA A 16 -23.23 -36.77 -27.36
C ALA A 16 -23.61 -35.48 -26.60
N VAL A 17 -24.34 -34.50 -27.18
CA VAL A 17 -25.80 -34.46 -27.44
C VAL A 17 -26.57 -34.40 -26.10
N SER A 18 -26.83 -33.19 -25.56
CA SER A 18 -28.07 -32.38 -25.68
C SER A 18 -28.99 -32.58 -24.44
N LEU A 19 -29.84 -31.68 -23.92
CA LEU A 19 -30.58 -30.49 -24.38
C LEU A 19 -31.14 -29.74 -23.14
N ASN A 20 -31.33 -28.41 -23.28
CA ASN A 20 -32.36 -27.51 -22.71
C ASN A 20 -32.80 -27.57 -21.23
N ALA A 21 -32.78 -26.42 -20.54
CA ALA A 21 -33.94 -25.51 -20.48
C ALA A 21 -33.65 -24.24 -19.65
N GLN A 22 -34.21 -23.12 -20.11
CA GLN A 22 -34.20 -21.79 -19.46
C GLN A 22 -35.15 -21.74 -18.26
N GLY A 23 -34.85 -20.90 -17.27
CA GLY A 23 -35.88 -20.20 -16.49
C GLY A 23 -35.63 -19.95 -14.99
N ALA A 24 -35.60 -18.67 -14.65
CA ALA A 24 -36.10 -18.04 -13.41
C ALA A 24 -35.18 -17.79 -12.19
N ALA A 25 -35.40 -16.58 -11.66
CA ALA A 25 -34.81 -15.78 -10.57
C ALA A 25 -34.59 -16.44 -9.19
N PRO A 26 -33.79 -15.82 -8.29
CA PRO A 26 -33.42 -16.40 -7.00
C PRO A 26 -34.53 -16.21 -5.96
N SER A 27 -34.75 -17.23 -5.13
CA SER A 27 -35.57 -17.16 -3.92
C SER A 27 -34.68 -17.20 -2.67
N TYR A 28 -34.80 -16.15 -1.86
CA TYR A 28 -34.30 -16.09 -0.49
C TYR A 28 -35.25 -16.87 0.43
N SER A 29 -34.71 -17.71 1.30
CA SER A 29 -35.37 -18.08 2.56
C SER A 29 -34.34 -18.34 3.68
N PRO A 30 -34.67 -18.07 4.96
CA PRO A 30 -33.69 -17.91 6.03
C PRO A 30 -33.68 -19.05 7.08
N GLN A 31 -32.56 -19.12 7.82
CA GLN A 31 -32.32 -19.72 9.16
C GLN A 31 -32.18 -21.27 9.27
N PRO A 32 -31.54 -21.82 10.34
CA PRO A 32 -30.98 -21.19 11.56
C PRO A 32 -29.52 -21.58 11.92
N ALA A 33 -28.95 -20.81 12.84
CA ALA A 33 -27.68 -21.06 13.52
C ALA A 33 -27.71 -22.32 14.39
N GLN A 34 -26.68 -23.15 14.28
CA GLN A 34 -26.26 -24.07 15.34
C GLN A 34 -24.80 -23.81 15.67
N ALA A 35 -24.58 -23.35 16.90
CA ALA A 35 -23.26 -23.20 17.49
C ALA A 35 -22.69 -24.59 17.81
N SER A 36 -21.63 -24.96 17.11
CA SER A 36 -20.72 -26.03 17.50
C SER A 36 -19.35 -25.42 17.73
N VAL A 37 -18.92 -25.42 18.99
CA VAL A 37 -17.59 -25.00 19.42
C VAL A 37 -16.57 -26.01 18.89
N GLN A 38 -15.77 -25.59 17.91
CA GLN A 38 -14.53 -26.24 17.49
C GLN A 38 -13.46 -25.17 17.40
N MET A 39 -12.49 -25.25 18.32
CA MET A 39 -11.23 -24.52 18.23
C MET A 39 -10.47 -24.93 16.96
N PRO A 40 -9.94 -24.00 16.15
CA PRO A 40 -8.85 -24.30 15.24
C PRO A 40 -7.54 -23.69 15.77
N THR A 41 -6.67 -24.56 16.25
CA THR A 41 -5.22 -24.37 16.21
C THR A 41 -4.76 -24.49 14.74
N ASN A 42 -4.28 -23.39 14.16
CA ASN A 42 -3.22 -23.29 13.13
C ASN A 42 -3.47 -22.12 12.16
N GLY A 43 -2.56 -21.14 12.19
CA GLY A 43 -2.22 -20.26 11.06
C GLY A 43 -3.25 -19.18 10.70
N ILE A 44 -2.75 -18.08 10.14
CA ILE A 44 -3.52 -16.92 9.63
C ILE A 44 -3.81 -15.85 10.70
N PHE A 45 -2.76 -15.14 11.08
CA PHE A 45 -2.84 -13.68 11.17
C PHE A 45 -1.76 -13.14 10.23
N GLU A 46 -2.14 -13.00 8.95
CA GLU A 46 -1.25 -12.41 7.96
C GLU A 46 -1.01 -10.94 8.33
N SER A 47 0.24 -10.64 8.65
CA SER A 47 0.81 -9.30 8.86
C SER A 47 0.56 -8.33 7.71
N ASN A 48 0.17 -8.82 6.52
CA ASN A 48 -0.18 -8.00 5.35
C ASN A 48 -1.53 -7.28 5.50
N SER A 49 -2.50 -7.86 6.23
CA SER A 49 -3.84 -7.27 6.35
C SER A 49 -3.87 -5.97 7.17
N PHE A 50 -2.93 -5.78 8.09
CA PHE A 50 -2.88 -4.60 8.95
C PHE A 50 -2.23 -3.41 8.25
N LEU A 51 -1.09 -3.61 7.58
CA LEU A 51 -0.44 -2.54 6.80
C LEU A 51 -1.36 -2.08 5.65
N GLU A 52 -2.04 -3.02 5.00
CA GLU A 52 -3.04 -2.71 3.97
C GLU A 52 -4.25 -1.96 4.54
N MET A 53 -4.69 -2.29 5.77
CA MET A 53 -5.79 -1.58 6.43
C MET A 53 -5.37 -0.21 6.97
N ALA A 54 -4.17 -0.06 7.51
CA ALA A 54 -3.62 1.24 7.95
C ALA A 54 -3.40 2.14 6.74
N ASN A 55 -2.79 1.62 5.67
CA ASN A 55 -2.68 2.30 4.38
C ASN A 55 -4.06 2.75 3.90
N ARG A 56 -5.05 1.85 3.82
CA ARG A 56 -6.40 2.21 3.35
C ARG A 56 -7.15 3.22 4.21
N VAL A 57 -6.84 3.32 5.51
CA VAL A 57 -7.49 4.25 6.43
C VAL A 57 -6.83 5.64 6.41
N PHE A 58 -5.53 5.69 6.11
CA PHE A 58 -4.79 6.95 5.99
C PHE A 58 -4.57 7.41 4.56
N ASP A 59 -4.88 6.56 3.57
CA ASP A 59 -4.79 6.87 2.16
C ASP A 59 -6.02 7.66 1.73
N PRO A 60 -5.91 8.99 1.56
CA PRO A 60 -7.04 9.89 1.35
C PRO A 60 -7.55 9.85 -0.10
N SER A 61 -7.49 8.67 -0.73
CA SER A 61 -7.70 8.51 -2.16
C SER A 61 -8.19 7.11 -2.56
N SER A 62 -8.35 6.18 -1.60
CA SER A 62 -8.37 4.74 -1.86
C SER A 62 -9.51 4.21 -2.74
N ASP A 63 -10.56 4.99 -2.96
CA ASP A 63 -11.75 4.55 -3.70
C ASP A 63 -11.75 4.96 -5.19
N SER A 64 -10.85 5.86 -5.61
CA SER A 64 -10.73 6.30 -7.02
C SER A 64 -9.30 6.46 -7.50
N MET A 65 -8.35 6.61 -6.59
CA MET A 65 -6.92 6.76 -6.83
C MET A 65 -6.19 5.68 -6.01
N ASP A 66 -5.77 4.64 -6.69
CA ASP A 66 -4.90 3.63 -6.10
C ASP A 66 -3.46 4.13 -6.22
N PHE A 67 -2.94 4.69 -5.14
CA PHE A 67 -1.56 5.19 -5.07
C PHE A 67 -0.52 4.08 -4.91
N GLU A 68 -0.92 2.85 -4.56
CA GLU A 68 -0.05 1.68 -4.43
C GLU A 68 0.24 1.07 -5.81
N ASN A 69 -0.79 0.92 -6.63
CA ASN A 69 -0.67 0.47 -8.02
C ASN A 69 -0.46 1.61 -9.02
N GLY A 70 -0.54 2.85 -8.55
CA GLY A 70 -0.41 4.03 -9.40
C GLY A 70 -1.49 4.05 -10.49
N SER A 71 -2.77 3.88 -10.13
CA SER A 71 -3.88 4.00 -11.07
C SER A 71 -5.00 4.92 -10.58
N PHE A 72 -5.70 5.59 -11.49
CA PHE A 72 -6.89 6.41 -11.23
C PHE A 72 -8.07 5.89 -12.04
N GLU A 73 -9.20 5.61 -11.40
CA GLU A 73 -10.41 5.13 -12.07
C GLU A 73 -11.37 6.29 -12.37
N TRP A 74 -11.56 6.62 -13.65
CA TRP A 74 -12.53 7.61 -14.11
C TRP A 74 -13.58 6.99 -15.01
N LYS A 75 -14.86 7.05 -14.58
CA LYS A 75 -16.01 6.51 -15.31
C LYS A 75 -15.80 5.05 -15.77
N GLY A 76 -15.22 4.22 -14.89
CA GLY A 76 -14.93 2.80 -15.14
C GLY A 76 -13.69 2.54 -16.00
N LYS A 77 -12.77 3.51 -16.12
CA LYS A 77 -11.55 3.43 -16.92
C LYS A 77 -10.33 3.77 -16.06
N ASN A 78 -9.29 2.93 -16.12
CA ASN A 78 -8.07 3.10 -15.34
C ASN A 78 -7.02 3.94 -16.09
N PHE A 79 -6.49 4.95 -15.42
CA PHE A 79 -5.42 5.84 -15.88
C PHE A 79 -4.16 5.57 -15.05
N ASN A 80 -3.01 5.33 -15.69
CA ASN A 80 -1.76 5.10 -14.96
C ASN A 80 -1.17 6.42 -14.43
N LEU A 81 -0.92 6.46 -13.12
CA LEU A 81 -0.16 7.47 -12.38
C LEU A 81 1.34 7.22 -12.63
N THR A 82 1.86 7.65 -13.77
CA THR A 82 3.27 7.40 -14.15
C THR A 82 4.29 8.01 -13.17
N GLU A 83 3.92 9.03 -12.38
CA GLU A 83 4.80 9.67 -11.40
C GLU A 83 4.05 10.20 -10.15
N GLN A 84 3.82 9.32 -9.17
CA GLN A 84 3.16 9.66 -7.89
C GLN A 84 3.80 10.86 -7.17
N ARG A 85 5.15 10.92 -7.10
CA ARG A 85 5.88 12.02 -6.45
C ARG A 85 5.70 13.35 -7.18
N ALA A 86 5.70 13.33 -8.52
CA ALA A 86 5.51 14.55 -9.31
C ALA A 86 4.10 15.11 -9.10
N PHE A 87 3.08 14.24 -9.08
CA PHE A 87 1.71 14.64 -8.77
C PHE A 87 1.60 15.31 -7.40
N ARG A 88 2.11 14.68 -6.33
CA ARG A 88 2.09 15.24 -4.96
C ARG A 88 2.69 16.64 -4.91
N SER A 89 3.87 16.83 -5.50
CA SER A 89 4.54 18.14 -5.51
C SER A 89 3.75 19.23 -6.24
N ARG A 90 3.06 18.88 -7.34
CA ARG A 90 2.24 19.83 -8.10
C ARG A 90 0.94 20.14 -7.38
N PHE A 91 0.33 19.14 -6.73
CA PHE A 91 -0.86 19.30 -5.92
C PHE A 91 -0.61 20.23 -4.73
N GLU A 92 0.47 20.00 -3.97
CA GLU A 92 0.86 20.91 -2.87
C GLU A 92 1.11 22.34 -3.37
N ARG A 93 1.79 22.48 -4.51
CA ARG A 93 2.02 23.79 -5.12
C ARG A 93 0.70 24.48 -5.49
N PHE A 94 -0.27 23.73 -6.02
CA PHE A 94 -1.60 24.25 -6.34
C PHE A 94 -2.37 24.70 -5.09
N LEU A 95 -2.29 23.93 -4.00
CA LEU A 95 -2.94 24.29 -2.73
C LEU A 95 -2.30 25.53 -2.08
N LEU A 96 -1.00 25.75 -2.28
CA LEU A 96 -0.29 26.94 -1.81
C LEU A 96 -0.52 28.17 -2.71
N ALA A 97 -0.70 27.97 -4.01
CA ALA A 97 -0.88 29.05 -4.97
C ALA A 97 -2.18 29.83 -4.69
N SER A 98 -2.15 31.14 -4.94
CA SER A 98 -3.35 31.99 -4.92
C SER A 98 -3.66 32.40 -6.36
N PRO A 99 -4.94 32.52 -6.76
CA PRO A 99 -5.27 32.89 -8.12
C PRO A 99 -4.68 34.27 -8.41
N THR A 100 -4.00 34.42 -9.55
CA THR A 100 -3.49 35.73 -9.97
C THR A 100 -4.41 36.35 -11.02
N GLU A 101 -4.36 37.68 -11.14
CA GLU A 101 -5.15 38.40 -12.15
C GLU A 101 -4.85 37.89 -13.57
N ASP A 102 -3.58 37.55 -13.85
CA ASP A 102 -3.14 36.98 -15.13
C ASP A 102 -3.84 35.65 -15.46
N GLU A 103 -4.12 34.80 -14.47
CA GLU A 103 -4.83 33.53 -14.70
C GLU A 103 -6.29 33.76 -15.07
N THR A 104 -6.92 34.79 -14.50
CA THR A 104 -8.30 35.17 -14.85
C THR A 104 -8.39 35.76 -16.24
N LEU A 105 -7.41 36.59 -16.63
CA LEU A 105 -7.32 37.15 -17.98
C LEU A 105 -7.04 36.06 -19.01
N TYR A 106 -6.19 35.09 -18.69
CA TYR A 106 -5.94 33.93 -19.54
C TYR A 106 -7.19 33.07 -19.73
N ALA A 107 -7.94 32.81 -18.65
CA ALA A 107 -9.20 32.06 -18.73
C ALA A 107 -10.19 32.74 -19.69
N GLN A 108 -10.42 34.04 -19.52
CA GLN A 108 -11.30 34.83 -20.40
C GLN A 108 -10.82 34.80 -21.85
N LEU A 109 -9.51 34.94 -22.09
CA LEU A 109 -8.95 34.87 -23.43
C LEU A 109 -9.17 33.51 -24.09
N MET A 110 -9.01 32.41 -23.34
CA MET A 110 -9.23 31.06 -23.85
C MET A 110 -10.70 30.79 -24.15
N ASP A 111 -11.61 31.27 -23.30
CA ASP A 111 -13.06 31.19 -23.53
C ASP A 111 -13.46 31.99 -24.78
N ASP A 112 -12.94 33.21 -24.95
CA ASP A 112 -13.15 34.04 -26.14
C ASP A 112 -12.68 33.32 -27.42
N ILE A 113 -11.52 32.64 -27.38
CA ILE A 113 -10.99 31.88 -28.51
C ILE A 113 -11.92 30.70 -28.83
N LEU A 114 -12.35 29.95 -27.82
CA LEU A 114 -13.26 28.80 -27.99
C LEU A 114 -14.63 29.22 -28.51
N GLU A 115 -15.15 30.36 -28.06
CA GLU A 115 -16.41 30.93 -28.53
C GLU A 115 -16.30 31.34 -30.00
N ARG A 116 -15.23 32.04 -30.40
CA ARG A 116 -14.98 32.44 -31.79
C ARG A 116 -14.84 31.26 -32.74
N LEU A 117 -14.26 30.15 -32.28
CA LEU A 117 -14.13 28.90 -33.04
C LEU A 117 -15.38 28.02 -33.02
N SER A 118 -16.44 28.43 -32.32
CA SER A 118 -17.68 27.66 -32.27
C SER A 118 -18.42 27.71 -33.62
N VAL A 119 -19.13 26.62 -33.94
CA VAL A 119 -19.86 26.46 -35.20
C VAL A 119 -20.94 27.54 -35.41
N SER A 120 -21.39 28.19 -34.33
CA SER A 120 -22.40 29.25 -34.34
C SER A 120 -21.88 30.60 -34.85
N ASN A 121 -20.56 30.81 -34.87
CA ASN A 121 -19.95 32.09 -35.19
C ASN A 121 -19.50 32.20 -36.64
N ASP A 122 -19.15 33.43 -37.03
CA ASP A 122 -18.78 33.75 -38.41
C ASP A 122 -17.46 33.03 -38.79
N ASN A 123 -17.56 32.01 -39.63
CA ASN A 123 -16.43 31.19 -40.08
C ASN A 123 -15.75 31.79 -41.31
N SER A 124 -15.70 33.12 -41.39
CA SER A 124 -15.00 33.83 -42.46
C SER A 124 -13.49 33.62 -42.31
N ASP A 125 -12.76 33.58 -43.43
CA ASP A 125 -11.31 33.37 -43.41
C ASP A 125 -10.60 34.47 -42.58
N ASP A 126 -11.16 35.70 -42.53
CA ASP A 126 -10.66 36.82 -41.73
C ASP A 126 -10.90 36.61 -40.22
N ALA A 127 -12.08 36.15 -39.81
CA ALA A 127 -12.38 35.87 -38.40
C ALA A 127 -11.50 34.74 -37.82
N ILE A 128 -11.18 33.73 -38.64
CA ILE A 128 -10.27 32.64 -38.25
C ILE A 128 -8.83 33.17 -38.11
N LEU A 129 -8.41 34.10 -38.98
CA LEU A 129 -7.10 34.76 -38.87
C LEU A 129 -7.00 35.60 -37.59
N ASP A 130 -8.01 36.42 -37.29
CA ASP A 130 -8.06 37.21 -36.05
C ASP A 130 -8.00 36.31 -34.81
N THR A 131 -8.70 35.16 -34.85
CA THR A 131 -8.69 34.19 -33.75
C THR A 131 -7.33 33.48 -33.62
N TRP A 132 -6.65 33.23 -34.73
CA TRP A 132 -5.28 32.70 -34.73
C TRP A 132 -4.27 33.68 -34.11
N GLU A 133 -4.44 34.99 -34.32
CA GLU A 133 -3.60 36.01 -33.67
C GLU A 133 -3.74 36.02 -32.14
N LEU A 134 -4.94 35.71 -31.62
CA LEU A 134 -5.17 35.62 -30.17
C LEU A 134 -4.36 34.51 -29.50
N LEU A 135 -3.99 33.43 -30.23
CA LEU A 135 -3.11 32.38 -29.71
C LEU A 135 -1.74 32.91 -29.28
N PHE A 136 -1.19 33.90 -30.00
CA PHE A 136 0.09 34.52 -29.62
C PHE A 136 -0.04 35.44 -28.40
N ARG A 137 -1.24 35.96 -28.15
CA ARG A 137 -1.52 36.66 -26.88
C ARG A 137 -1.60 35.65 -25.73
N ALA A 138 -2.20 34.49 -25.96
CA ALA A 138 -2.29 33.41 -24.96
C ALA A 138 -0.90 32.89 -24.55
N THR A 139 0.05 32.78 -25.48
CA THR A 139 1.43 32.36 -25.16
C THR A 139 2.19 33.32 -24.23
N ARG A 140 1.73 34.57 -24.03
CA ARG A 140 2.36 35.48 -23.08
C ARG A 140 2.15 35.07 -21.62
N PHE A 141 1.16 34.21 -21.36
CA PHE A 141 0.85 33.72 -20.03
C PHE A 141 1.62 32.43 -19.75
N ASP A 142 2.24 32.33 -18.57
CA ASP A 142 3.03 31.16 -18.17
C ASP A 142 2.19 29.87 -18.12
N LEU A 143 0.90 29.98 -17.80
CA LEU A 143 -0.05 28.85 -17.80
C LEU A 143 -0.19 28.16 -19.16
N ASP A 144 -0.05 28.91 -20.26
CA ASP A 144 -0.15 28.36 -21.61
C ASP A 144 0.96 27.34 -21.88
N GLY A 145 2.13 27.50 -21.25
CA GLY A 145 3.29 26.62 -21.44
C GLY A 145 3.77 26.53 -22.89
N GLY A 146 3.46 27.53 -23.72
CA GLY A 146 3.77 27.55 -25.16
C GLY A 146 2.86 26.67 -26.03
N ASN A 147 1.79 26.09 -25.48
CA ASN A 147 0.90 25.20 -26.22
C ASN A 147 0.08 25.94 -27.29
N SER A 148 -0.31 27.19 -27.03
CA SER A 148 -0.99 28.01 -28.05
C SER A 148 -0.09 28.31 -29.24
N THR A 149 1.23 28.41 -29.05
CA THR A 149 2.20 28.53 -30.16
C THR A 149 2.31 27.23 -30.96
N ILE A 150 2.26 26.07 -30.30
CA ILE A 150 2.22 24.77 -30.98
C ILE A 150 0.96 24.70 -31.86
N VAL A 151 -0.21 25.05 -31.31
CA VAL A 151 -1.47 25.13 -32.07
C VAL A 151 -1.33 26.09 -33.25
N ALA A 152 -0.82 27.31 -33.02
CA ALA A 152 -0.65 28.32 -34.06
C ALA A 152 0.25 27.84 -35.20
N ASN A 153 1.34 27.14 -34.90
CA ASN A 153 2.26 26.59 -35.89
C ASN A 153 1.59 25.47 -36.71
N GLN A 154 0.78 24.61 -36.09
CA GLN A 154 0.04 23.58 -36.82
C GLN A 154 -0.99 24.21 -37.78
N VAL A 155 -1.74 25.21 -37.32
CA VAL A 155 -2.67 26.00 -38.15
C VAL A 155 -1.96 26.62 -39.34
N PHE A 156 -0.81 27.28 -39.10
CA PHE A 156 -0.01 27.86 -40.16
C PHE A 156 0.47 26.83 -41.19
N ASN A 157 0.95 25.66 -40.73
CA ASN A 157 1.37 24.58 -41.61
C ASN A 157 0.23 24.06 -42.50
N ALA A 158 -0.97 23.87 -41.95
CA ALA A 158 -2.12 23.45 -42.75
C ALA A 158 -2.58 24.52 -43.74
N TRP A 159 -2.53 25.81 -43.39
CA TRP A 159 -2.79 26.89 -44.34
C TRP A 159 -1.76 26.95 -45.46
N ARG A 160 -0.48 26.78 -45.15
CA ARG A 160 0.59 26.70 -46.15
C ARG A 160 0.35 25.55 -47.12
N ILE A 161 0.08 24.35 -46.61
CA ILE A 161 -0.22 23.17 -47.43
C ILE A 161 -1.48 23.38 -48.27
N ARG A 162 -2.52 24.01 -47.72
CA ARG A 162 -3.74 24.35 -48.48
C ARG A 162 -3.46 25.35 -49.59
N LYS A 163 -2.61 26.35 -49.36
CA LYS A 163 -2.19 27.33 -50.38
C LYS A 163 -1.35 26.67 -51.47
N GLU A 164 -0.41 25.81 -51.09
CA GLU A 164 0.40 25.01 -52.02
C GLU A 164 -0.50 24.09 -52.86
N SER A 165 -1.47 23.42 -52.25
CA SER A 165 -2.46 22.59 -52.94
C SER A 165 -3.27 23.39 -53.97
N ARG A 166 -3.73 24.61 -53.63
CA ARG A 166 -4.39 25.51 -54.61
C ARG A 166 -3.47 25.84 -55.79
N GLY A 167 -2.19 26.13 -55.52
CA GLY A 167 -1.17 26.33 -56.56
C GLY A 167 -1.02 25.10 -57.47
N VAL A 168 -0.91 23.91 -56.87
CA VAL A 168 -0.83 22.65 -57.61
C VAL A 168 -2.08 22.42 -58.46
N THR A 169 -3.28 22.70 -57.97
CA THR A 169 -4.51 22.56 -58.79
C THR A 169 -4.54 23.49 -60.00
N MET A 170 -3.96 24.69 -59.90
CA MET A 170 -3.83 25.59 -61.05
C MET A 170 -2.87 25.00 -62.09
N THR A 171 -1.69 24.54 -61.65
CA THR A 171 -0.73 23.87 -62.54
C THR A 171 -1.30 22.58 -63.14
N GLN A 172 -2.13 21.85 -62.39
CA GLN A 172 -2.82 20.65 -62.87
C GLN A 172 -3.84 21.00 -63.96
N ARG A 173 -4.60 22.09 -63.81
CA ARG A 173 -5.52 22.57 -64.86
C ARG A 173 -4.77 22.96 -66.12
N GLU A 174 -3.65 23.65 -66.00
CA GLU A 174 -2.77 23.99 -67.13
C GLU A 174 -2.26 22.72 -67.82
N LEU A 175 -1.75 21.74 -67.07
CA LEU A 175 -1.31 20.45 -67.61
C LEU A 175 -2.45 19.64 -68.23
N GLN A 176 -3.67 19.71 -67.68
CA GLN A 176 -4.85 19.07 -68.26
C GLN A 176 -5.26 19.72 -69.58
N GLN A 177 -5.21 21.05 -69.68
CA GLN A 177 -5.43 21.76 -70.95
C GLN A 177 -4.37 21.38 -71.99
N MET A 178 -3.09 21.29 -71.58
CA MET A 178 -2.01 20.81 -72.43
C MET A 178 -2.23 19.36 -72.89
N ARG A 179 -2.66 18.47 -71.98
CA ARG A 179 -3.00 17.08 -72.30
C ARG A 179 -4.14 17.00 -73.32
N GLN A 180 -5.21 17.79 -73.13
CA GLN A 180 -6.33 17.85 -74.08
C GLN A 180 -5.88 18.32 -75.46
N TYR A 181 -5.06 19.37 -75.53
CA TYR A 181 -4.49 19.87 -76.78
C TYR A 181 -3.59 18.83 -77.46
N GLN A 182 -2.73 18.14 -76.71
CA GLN A 182 -1.89 17.06 -77.22
C GLN A 182 -2.73 15.88 -77.73
N GLN A 183 -3.76 15.47 -76.99
CA GLN A 183 -4.70 14.42 -77.39
C GLN A 183 -5.44 14.80 -78.68
N GLU A 184 -5.88 16.06 -78.81
CA GLU A 184 -6.54 16.57 -80.01
C GLU A 184 -5.60 16.54 -81.22
N ILE A 185 -4.34 16.97 -81.07
CA ILE A 185 -3.33 16.89 -82.14
C ILE A 185 -3.10 15.45 -82.57
N VAL A 186 -2.90 14.52 -81.62
CA VAL A 186 -2.66 13.10 -81.90
C VAL A 186 -3.89 12.48 -82.58
N ALA A 187 -5.10 12.78 -82.12
CA ALA A 187 -6.34 12.28 -82.70
C ALA A 187 -6.61 12.84 -84.10
N ASN A 188 -6.49 14.17 -84.30
CA ASN A 188 -6.65 14.82 -85.60
C ASN A 188 -5.64 14.29 -86.62
N ARG A 189 -4.39 14.01 -86.19
CA ARG A 189 -3.36 13.46 -87.06
C ARG A 189 -3.56 11.97 -87.35
N ALA A 190 -4.02 11.17 -86.38
CA ALA A 190 -4.41 9.78 -86.61
C ALA A 190 -5.58 9.68 -87.61
N LEU A 191 -6.56 10.58 -87.50
CA LEU A 191 -7.65 10.70 -88.47
C LEU A 191 -7.15 11.17 -89.85
N ALA A 192 -6.24 12.13 -89.91
CA ALA A 192 -5.60 12.56 -91.16
C ALA A 192 -4.83 11.41 -91.84
N LEU A 193 -4.06 10.63 -91.07
CA LEU A 193 -3.36 9.44 -91.57
C LEU A 193 -4.34 8.38 -92.09
N LYS A 194 -5.44 8.13 -91.36
CA LYS A 194 -6.50 7.21 -91.80
C LYS A 194 -7.18 7.69 -93.08
N ASN A 195 -7.43 9.00 -93.21
CA ASN A 195 -8.01 9.61 -94.40
C ASN A 195 -7.05 9.53 -95.60
N ILE A 196 -5.76 9.80 -95.40
CA ILE A 196 -4.72 9.64 -96.42
C ILE A 196 -4.61 8.16 -96.83
N GLN A 197 -4.64 7.23 -95.88
CA GLN A 197 -4.59 5.80 -96.17
C GLN A 197 -5.85 5.33 -96.91
N GLN A 198 -7.04 5.82 -96.56
CA GLN A 198 -8.27 5.58 -97.30
C GLN A 198 -8.27 6.20 -98.70
N GLN A 199 -7.70 7.40 -98.87
CA GLN A 199 -7.46 7.99 -100.19
C GLN A 199 -6.50 7.13 -101.00
N ARG A 200 -5.39 6.69 -100.41
CA ARG A 200 -4.42 5.80 -101.07
C ARG A 200 -5.03 4.44 -101.44
N ILE A 201 -5.90 3.89 -100.58
CA ILE A 201 -6.65 2.66 -100.88
C ILE A 201 -7.66 2.91 -102.01
N ARG A 202 -8.36 4.04 -102.02
CA ARG A 202 -9.25 4.46 -103.13
C ARG A 202 -8.48 4.66 -104.43
N GLU A 203 -7.33 5.32 -104.40
CA GLU A 203 -6.44 5.50 -105.56
C GLU A 203 -5.86 4.16 -106.04
N SER A 204 -5.47 3.26 -105.12
CA SER A 204 -5.04 1.90 -105.46
C SER A 204 -6.15 1.01 -106.02
N SER A 205 -7.41 1.32 -105.69
CA SER A 205 -8.58 0.63 -106.28
C SER A 205 -8.91 1.10 -107.70
N ILE A 206 -8.36 2.25 -108.14
CA ILE A 206 -8.48 2.77 -109.51
C ILE A 206 -7.27 2.33 -110.37
N ALA A 207 -6.12 2.00 -109.78
CA ALA A 207 -4.92 1.57 -110.48
C ALA A 207 -4.64 0.06 -110.34
N ARG A 208 -5.40 -0.78 -111.06
CA ARG A 208 -4.96 -2.11 -111.51
C ARG A 208 -4.50 -2.04 -112.97
N ARG A 209 -3.33 -1.46 -113.22
CA ARG A 209 -2.42 -1.86 -114.31
C ARG A 209 -1.04 -1.21 -114.11
N SER A 210 -0.01 -2.00 -114.38
CA SER A 210 1.43 -1.70 -114.42
C SER A 210 2.15 -1.54 -113.07
N SER A 211 3.12 -2.43 -112.88
CA SER A 211 4.24 -2.35 -111.97
C SER A 211 5.32 -1.43 -112.55
N GLU A 212 5.90 -0.53 -111.75
CA GLU A 212 7.34 -0.54 -111.46
C GLU A 212 7.71 0.48 -110.37
N SER A 213 8.77 0.13 -109.69
CA SER A 213 9.40 0.71 -108.51
C SER A 213 9.84 2.18 -108.63
N GLY A 214 9.55 2.95 -107.58
CA GLY A 214 10.16 4.25 -107.30
C GLY A 214 10.03 4.59 -105.81
N GLN A 215 11.18 4.76 -105.15
CA GLN A 215 11.37 4.99 -103.72
C GLN A 215 10.57 6.18 -103.15
N SER A 216 9.90 5.95 -102.02
CA SER A 216 9.50 7.01 -101.08
C SER A 216 9.50 6.47 -99.63
N ASP A 217 10.62 5.91 -99.17
CA ASP A 217 10.78 5.39 -97.79
C ASP A 217 11.18 6.48 -96.77
N GLY A 218 11.41 7.72 -97.19
CA GLY A 218 11.83 8.81 -96.29
C GLY A 218 10.70 9.44 -95.47
N GLU A 219 9.46 9.41 -95.99
CA GLU A 219 8.34 10.15 -95.37
C GLU A 219 7.59 9.29 -94.33
N ALA A 220 7.47 7.98 -94.57
CA ALA A 220 6.80 7.05 -93.65
C ALA A 220 7.56 6.84 -92.32
N VAL A 221 8.90 6.86 -92.34
CA VAL A 221 9.75 6.67 -91.14
C VAL A 221 9.87 7.96 -90.32
N ALA A 222 9.87 9.13 -90.95
CA ALA A 222 9.78 10.42 -90.26
C ALA A 222 8.40 10.60 -89.57
N LEU A 223 7.33 10.15 -90.20
CA LEU A 223 5.97 10.22 -89.65
C LEU A 223 5.75 9.26 -88.46
N THR A 224 6.39 8.10 -88.43
CA THR A 224 6.31 7.15 -87.29
C THR A 224 7.17 7.57 -86.12
N SER A 225 8.35 8.14 -86.35
CA SER A 225 9.22 8.67 -85.30
C SER A 225 8.66 9.92 -84.63
N GLU A 226 8.18 10.91 -85.41
CA GLU A 226 7.54 12.12 -84.85
C GLU A 226 6.28 11.77 -84.04
N ALA A 227 5.43 10.86 -84.54
CA ALA A 227 4.25 10.41 -83.81
C ALA A 227 4.60 9.66 -82.51
N ALA A 228 5.69 8.88 -82.51
CA ALA A 228 6.19 8.22 -81.30
C ALA A 228 6.69 9.23 -80.26
N PHE A 229 7.40 10.29 -80.67
CA PHE A 229 7.83 11.37 -79.78
C PHE A 229 6.63 12.12 -79.17
N ARG A 230 5.58 12.40 -79.95
CA ARG A 230 4.36 13.05 -79.44
C ARG A 230 3.54 12.17 -78.50
N MET A 231 3.51 10.86 -78.72
CA MET A 231 2.93 9.91 -77.77
C MET A 231 3.74 9.83 -76.47
N LEU A 232 5.07 9.94 -76.56
CA LEU A 232 5.95 10.01 -75.39
C LEU A 232 5.77 11.32 -74.61
N ASP A 233 5.66 12.46 -75.29
CA ASP A 233 5.34 13.76 -74.68
C ASP A 233 3.99 13.70 -73.93
N LEU A 234 2.97 13.08 -74.54
CA LEU A 234 1.67 12.87 -73.91
C LEU A 234 1.82 12.00 -72.66
N ALA A 235 2.50 10.85 -72.76
CA ALA A 235 2.73 9.96 -71.61
C ALA A 235 3.50 10.67 -70.47
N GLU A 236 4.46 11.55 -70.80
CA GLU A 236 5.19 12.35 -69.82
C GLU A 236 4.27 13.36 -69.10
N THR A 237 3.37 14.04 -69.83
CA THR A 237 2.39 14.95 -69.20
C THR A 237 1.39 14.19 -68.33
N GLU A 238 0.96 13.00 -68.74
CA GLU A 238 0.08 12.13 -67.94
C GLU A 238 0.76 11.67 -66.66
N ALA A 239 2.03 11.23 -66.76
CA ALA A 239 2.84 10.86 -65.61
C ALA A 239 3.03 12.05 -64.65
N LYS A 240 3.27 13.26 -65.19
CA LYS A 240 3.37 14.49 -64.38
C LYS A 240 2.07 14.85 -63.66
N ILE A 241 0.92 14.71 -64.32
CA ILE A 241 -0.39 14.94 -63.68
C ILE A 241 -0.61 13.95 -62.54
N ILE A 242 -0.35 12.65 -62.76
CA ILE A 242 -0.52 11.60 -61.74
C ILE A 242 0.48 11.82 -60.58
N ALA A 243 1.72 12.20 -60.89
CA ALA A 243 2.73 12.51 -59.87
C ALA A 243 2.34 13.72 -59.01
N LEU A 244 1.83 14.80 -59.62
CA LEU A 244 1.37 15.98 -58.89
C LEU A 244 0.10 15.69 -58.07
N GLU A 245 -0.83 14.90 -58.62
CA GLU A 245 -2.03 14.47 -57.92
C GLU A 245 -1.69 13.63 -56.69
N THR A 246 -0.85 12.61 -56.85
CA THR A 246 -0.39 11.77 -55.73
C THR A 246 0.39 12.57 -54.68
N GLN A 247 1.26 13.50 -55.10
CA GLN A 247 1.99 14.39 -54.18
C GLN A 247 1.03 15.31 -53.41
N SER A 248 0.04 15.91 -54.09
CA SER A 248 -0.95 16.79 -53.47
C SER A 248 -1.86 16.04 -52.48
N ALA A 249 -2.25 14.81 -52.82
CA ALA A 249 -3.06 13.97 -51.96
C ALA A 249 -2.26 13.52 -50.71
N ALA A 250 -0.99 13.13 -50.90
CA ALA A 250 -0.11 12.71 -49.82
C ALA A 250 0.19 13.85 -48.82
N THR A 251 0.49 15.05 -49.33
CA THR A 251 0.74 16.24 -48.49
C THR A 251 -0.51 16.69 -47.73
N GLY A 252 -1.69 16.64 -48.36
CA GLY A 252 -2.97 16.92 -47.71
C GLY A 252 -3.33 15.90 -46.61
N LEU A 253 -3.07 14.60 -46.86
CA LEU A 253 -3.27 13.55 -45.87
C LEU A 253 -2.32 13.73 -44.68
N GLN A 254 -1.03 13.97 -44.94
CA GLN A 254 -0.04 14.20 -43.89
C GLN A 254 -0.42 15.35 -42.96
N ALA A 255 -0.92 16.47 -43.50
CA ALA A 255 -1.38 17.61 -42.71
C ALA A 255 -2.53 17.22 -41.75
N LYS A 256 -3.49 16.43 -42.23
CA LYS A 256 -4.61 15.93 -41.40
C LYS A 256 -4.12 15.01 -40.29
N LEU A 257 -3.22 14.08 -40.61
CA LEU A 257 -2.65 13.14 -39.63
C LEU A 257 -1.86 13.87 -38.53
N GLN A 258 -1.10 14.91 -38.89
CA GLN A 258 -0.38 15.75 -37.93
C GLN A 258 -1.34 16.46 -36.97
N PHE A 259 -2.43 17.05 -37.48
CA PHE A 259 -3.47 17.66 -36.64
C PHE A 259 -4.10 16.66 -35.69
N GLN A 260 -4.53 15.52 -36.21
CA GLN A 260 -5.16 14.45 -35.45
C GLN A 260 -4.24 13.94 -34.33
N SER A 261 -2.97 13.69 -34.66
CA SER A 261 -1.97 13.26 -33.68
C SER A 261 -1.76 14.30 -32.57
N GLN A 262 -1.75 15.59 -32.90
CA GLN A 262 -1.58 16.64 -31.90
C GLN A 262 -2.81 16.81 -31.01
N ILE A 263 -4.04 16.68 -31.56
CA ILE A 263 -5.28 16.68 -30.77
C ILE A 263 -5.24 15.54 -29.75
N VAL A 264 -4.88 14.32 -30.19
CA VAL A 264 -4.73 13.17 -29.30
C VAL A 264 -3.66 13.47 -28.24
N SER A 265 -2.48 13.96 -28.63
CA SER A 265 -1.41 14.30 -27.69
C SER A 265 -1.86 15.26 -26.58
N PHE A 266 -2.62 16.31 -26.91
CA PHE A 266 -3.16 17.24 -25.91
C PHE A 266 -4.17 16.60 -24.96
N ILE A 267 -5.00 15.66 -25.44
CA ILE A 267 -5.92 14.92 -24.58
C ILE A 267 -5.16 14.02 -23.60
N ILE A 268 -4.12 13.32 -24.07
CA ILE A 268 -3.26 12.48 -23.21
C ILE A 268 -2.56 13.33 -22.15
N GLN A 269 -2.11 14.53 -22.52
CA GLN A 269 -1.49 15.48 -21.60
C GLN A 269 -2.49 16.21 -20.70
N ARG A 270 -3.80 15.91 -20.79
CA ARG A 270 -4.88 16.56 -20.04
C ARG A 270 -5.01 18.07 -20.30
N ARG A 271 -4.57 18.52 -21.49
CA ARG A 271 -4.70 19.90 -21.98
C ARG A 271 -5.94 20.04 -22.86
N PHE A 272 -7.11 19.87 -22.23
CA PHE A 272 -8.39 19.78 -22.94
C PHE A 272 -8.76 21.06 -23.69
N GLN A 273 -8.49 22.25 -23.13
CA GLN A 273 -8.76 23.53 -23.80
C GLN A 273 -7.99 23.64 -25.14
N HIS A 274 -6.69 23.35 -25.14
CA HIS A 274 -5.88 23.37 -26.36
C HIS A 274 -6.31 22.32 -27.39
N ALA A 275 -6.77 21.14 -26.93
CA ALA A 275 -7.34 20.13 -27.81
C ALA A 275 -8.63 20.63 -28.51
N LEU A 276 -9.51 21.32 -27.77
CA LEU A 276 -10.73 21.91 -28.32
C LEU A 276 -10.46 23.03 -29.31
N VAL A 277 -9.52 23.93 -28.99
CA VAL A 277 -9.09 25.00 -29.90
C VAL A 277 -8.55 24.41 -31.20
N LEU A 278 -7.66 23.42 -31.10
CA LEU A 278 -7.08 22.75 -32.28
C LEU A 278 -8.14 22.00 -33.10
N ALA A 279 -9.13 21.37 -32.45
CA ALA A 279 -10.25 20.73 -33.13
C ALA A 279 -11.16 21.74 -33.85
N GLY A 280 -11.41 22.92 -33.25
CA GLY A 280 -12.13 24.02 -33.90
C GLY A 280 -11.44 24.49 -35.17
N PHE A 281 -10.13 24.74 -35.11
CA PHE A 281 -9.34 25.07 -36.30
C PHE A 281 -9.34 23.93 -37.33
N TYR A 282 -9.24 22.67 -36.89
CA TYR A 282 -9.30 21.51 -37.79
C TYR A 282 -10.60 21.50 -38.61
N GLN A 283 -11.75 21.70 -37.95
CA GLN A 283 -13.06 21.75 -38.62
C GLN A 283 -13.13 22.92 -39.62
N SER A 284 -12.62 24.09 -39.26
CA SER A 284 -12.60 25.27 -40.13
C SER A 284 -11.74 25.10 -41.39
N ILE A 285 -10.59 24.42 -41.27
CA ILE A 285 -9.61 24.25 -42.35
C ILE A 285 -10.01 23.12 -43.30
N PHE A 286 -10.45 21.98 -42.76
CA PHE A 286 -10.67 20.75 -43.53
C PHE A 286 -12.14 20.48 -43.89
N LYS A 287 -13.07 21.39 -43.55
CA LYS A 287 -14.50 21.41 -43.93
C LYS A 287 -15.09 20.02 -44.17
N GLY A 288 -15.26 19.24 -43.09
CA GLY A 288 -15.93 17.94 -43.13
C GLY A 288 -16.24 17.44 -41.72
N SER A 289 -17.52 17.13 -41.45
CA SER A 289 -18.03 16.86 -40.10
C SER A 289 -17.72 15.47 -39.57
N HIS A 290 -17.36 14.49 -40.39
CA HIS A 290 -17.13 13.12 -39.94
C HIS A 290 -15.89 12.53 -40.60
N GLN A 291 -14.71 12.85 -40.07
CA GLN A 291 -13.45 12.25 -40.51
C GLN A 291 -12.97 11.26 -39.44
N SER A 292 -12.86 9.98 -39.82
CA SER A 292 -12.29 8.94 -38.96
C SER A 292 -10.85 9.27 -38.60
N LEU A 293 -10.47 9.08 -37.33
CA LEU A 293 -9.07 9.15 -36.93
C LEU A 293 -8.32 8.00 -37.59
N GLU A 294 -7.24 8.33 -38.30
CA GLU A 294 -6.33 7.35 -38.89
C GLU A 294 -5.09 7.12 -38.01
N VAL A 295 -4.86 7.98 -37.01
CA VAL A 295 -3.69 7.96 -36.11
C VAL A 295 -4.11 7.76 -34.66
N GLY A 296 -3.24 7.11 -33.87
CA GLY A 296 -3.36 7.08 -32.41
C GLY A 296 -4.35 6.06 -31.86
N LYS A 297 -4.88 5.16 -32.70
CA LYS A 297 -5.82 4.11 -32.27
C LYS A 297 -5.24 3.24 -31.16
N ASP A 298 -3.98 2.84 -31.28
CA ASP A 298 -3.32 1.98 -30.28
C ASP A 298 -3.12 2.72 -28.94
N GLN A 299 -2.68 3.99 -28.97
CA GLN A 299 -2.50 4.82 -27.77
C GLN A 299 -3.83 5.17 -27.10
N LEU A 300 -4.88 5.43 -27.89
CA LEU A 300 -6.23 5.68 -27.39
C LEU A 300 -6.89 4.41 -26.85
N GLN A 301 -6.56 3.24 -27.41
CA GLN A 301 -7.02 1.94 -26.92
C GLN A 301 -6.32 1.53 -25.62
N GLU A 302 -5.06 1.94 -25.43
CA GLU A 302 -4.33 1.81 -24.17
C GLU A 302 -4.89 2.74 -23.07
N LEU A 303 -5.29 3.96 -23.43
CA LEU A 303 -5.91 4.92 -22.50
C LEU A 303 -7.40 4.65 -22.22
N ILE A 304 -8.09 3.98 -23.15
CA ILE A 304 -9.52 3.69 -23.06
C ILE A 304 -9.77 2.24 -23.53
N PRO A 305 -9.44 1.24 -22.71
CA PRO A 305 -9.71 -0.16 -23.05
C PRO A 305 -11.22 -0.42 -23.13
N GLY A 306 -11.68 -1.07 -24.21
CA GLY A 306 -13.07 -1.53 -24.38
C GLY A 306 -14.09 -0.48 -24.87
N SER A 307 -13.66 0.70 -25.29
CA SER A 307 -14.57 1.71 -25.85
C SER A 307 -15.00 1.38 -27.28
N ASP A 308 -16.31 1.23 -27.50
CA ASP A 308 -16.96 1.05 -28.81
C ASP A 308 -17.11 2.38 -29.60
N LEU A 309 -16.53 3.47 -29.10
CA LEU A 309 -16.54 4.77 -29.78
C LEU A 309 -15.71 4.72 -31.06
N ALA A 310 -16.29 5.17 -32.17
CA ALA A 310 -15.51 5.53 -33.34
C ALA A 310 -14.55 6.67 -32.94
N PHE A 311 -13.24 6.40 -32.97
CA PHE A 311 -12.22 7.42 -32.81
C PHE A 311 -12.35 8.40 -33.99
N THR A 312 -12.91 9.58 -33.73
CA THR A 312 -13.10 10.69 -34.65
C THR A 312 -12.70 11.98 -33.94
N VAL A 313 -12.47 13.05 -34.69
CA VAL A 313 -12.17 14.37 -34.09
C VAL A 313 -13.34 14.86 -33.22
N ASP A 314 -14.58 14.51 -33.58
CA ASP A 314 -15.77 14.87 -32.80
C ASP A 314 -15.86 14.07 -31.50
N SER A 315 -15.50 12.77 -31.48
CA SER A 315 -15.46 12.01 -30.24
C SER A 315 -14.35 12.50 -29.30
N MET A 316 -13.23 12.95 -29.83
CA MET A 316 -12.17 13.61 -29.05
C MET A 316 -12.64 14.96 -28.48
N THR A 317 -13.37 15.75 -29.27
CA THR A 317 -13.97 17.02 -28.84
C THR A 317 -15.01 16.78 -27.73
N PHE A 318 -15.82 15.72 -27.86
CA PHE A 318 -16.78 15.32 -26.84
C PHE A 318 -16.07 14.92 -25.53
N ILE A 319 -15.03 14.07 -25.60
CA ILE A 319 -14.24 13.68 -24.43
C ILE A 319 -13.64 14.91 -23.73
N ALA A 320 -13.04 15.83 -24.48
CA ALA A 320 -12.44 17.04 -23.90
C ALA A 320 -13.48 17.97 -23.25
N ARG A 321 -14.66 18.16 -23.86
CA ARG A 321 -15.76 18.93 -23.26
C ARG A 321 -16.31 18.27 -22.00
N GLU A 322 -16.49 16.95 -22.04
CA GLU A 322 -16.97 16.17 -20.90
C GLU A 322 -15.97 16.23 -19.74
N ALA A 323 -14.67 16.13 -20.01
CA ALA A 323 -13.64 16.27 -18.98
C ALA A 323 -13.63 17.66 -18.34
N ILE A 324 -13.77 18.74 -19.13
CA ILE A 324 -13.88 20.11 -18.60
C ILE A 324 -15.16 20.26 -17.75
N ASN A 325 -16.29 19.71 -18.22
CA ASN A 325 -17.55 19.74 -17.47
C ASN A 325 -17.46 18.95 -16.16
N ASP A 326 -16.83 17.77 -16.16
CA ASP A 326 -16.56 16.97 -14.95
C ASP A 326 -15.68 17.73 -13.95
N VAL A 327 -14.65 18.45 -14.42
CA VAL A 327 -13.82 19.29 -13.55
C VAL A 327 -14.66 20.42 -12.95
N ASN A 328 -15.49 21.09 -13.74
CA ASN A 328 -16.40 22.14 -13.24
C ASN A 328 -17.37 21.62 -12.18
N GLN A 329 -18.07 20.51 -12.47
CA GLN A 329 -18.97 19.86 -11.51
C GLN A 329 -18.23 19.37 -10.28
N GLY A 330 -17.00 18.87 -10.46
CA GLY A 330 -16.13 18.44 -9.38
C GLY A 330 -15.70 19.59 -8.47
N VAL A 331 -15.35 20.76 -9.03
CA VAL A 331 -15.06 21.97 -8.25
C VAL A 331 -16.30 22.40 -7.43
N ASP A 332 -17.48 22.37 -8.03
CA ASP A 332 -18.73 22.66 -7.31
C ASP A 332 -18.98 21.65 -6.18
N ALA A 333 -18.72 20.36 -6.42
CA ALA A 333 -18.83 19.32 -5.42
C ALA A 333 -17.82 19.49 -4.26
N VAL A 334 -16.58 19.91 -4.56
CA VAL A 334 -15.55 20.22 -3.55
C VAL A 334 -16.00 21.39 -2.68
N ASN A 335 -16.51 22.46 -3.29
CA ASN A 335 -17.02 23.63 -2.57
C ASN A 335 -18.25 23.27 -1.71
N ALA A 336 -19.16 22.45 -2.24
CA ALA A 336 -20.32 21.97 -1.51
C ALA A 336 -19.92 21.10 -0.31
N ALA A 337 -19.05 20.10 -0.51
CA ALA A 337 -18.58 19.22 0.55
C ALA A 337 -17.86 19.99 1.68
N TYR A 338 -17.04 20.98 1.31
CA TYR A 338 -16.39 21.86 2.28
C TYR A 338 -17.40 22.71 3.06
N SER A 339 -18.42 23.24 2.39
CA SER A 339 -19.50 24.00 3.06
C SER A 339 -20.34 23.15 4.02
N GLU A 340 -20.43 21.84 3.78
CA GLU A 340 -21.08 20.86 4.64
C GLU A 340 -20.17 20.37 5.80
N ASN A 341 -18.97 20.94 5.97
CA ASN A 341 -17.93 20.50 6.91
C ASN A 341 -17.44 19.05 6.68
N ARG A 342 -17.58 18.51 5.46
CA ARG A 342 -17.04 17.21 5.06
C ARG A 342 -15.68 17.40 4.40
N ASN A 343 -14.69 17.75 5.22
CA ASN A 343 -13.39 18.23 4.75
C ASN A 343 -12.52 17.11 4.19
N LEU A 344 -12.62 15.88 4.70
CA LEU A 344 -11.91 14.73 4.14
C LEU A 344 -12.44 14.39 2.74
N ILE A 345 -13.77 14.31 2.59
CA ILE A 345 -14.40 14.06 1.29
C ILE A 345 -14.07 15.18 0.30
N ALA A 346 -14.08 16.44 0.77
CA ALA A 346 -13.73 17.56 -0.08
C ALA A 346 -12.26 17.50 -0.55
N LEU A 347 -11.34 17.02 0.30
CA LEU A 347 -9.94 16.78 -0.08
C LEU A 347 -9.79 15.65 -1.09
N GLU A 348 -10.47 14.52 -0.89
CA GLU A 348 -10.52 13.39 -1.85
C GLU A 348 -10.99 13.85 -3.23
N ARG A 349 -12.15 14.51 -3.28
CA ARG A 349 -12.70 15.05 -4.54
C ARG A 349 -11.76 16.07 -5.17
N LEU A 350 -11.09 16.89 -4.37
CA LEU A 350 -10.12 17.86 -4.90
C LEU A 350 -8.93 17.17 -5.56
N GLN A 351 -8.43 16.07 -5.01
CA GLN A 351 -7.35 15.30 -5.64
C GLN A 351 -7.78 14.71 -7.00
N GLU A 352 -8.99 14.16 -7.08
CA GLU A 352 -9.56 13.63 -8.34
C GLU A 352 -9.69 14.74 -9.40
N VAL A 353 -10.29 15.86 -8.99
CA VAL A 353 -10.57 17.00 -9.88
C VAL A 353 -9.27 17.68 -10.32
N PHE A 354 -8.28 17.79 -9.44
CA PHE A 354 -6.95 18.29 -9.78
C PHE A 354 -6.21 17.33 -10.73
N PHE A 355 -6.34 16.02 -10.52
CA PHE A 355 -5.72 15.04 -11.42
C PHE A 355 -6.29 15.12 -12.82
N LEU A 356 -7.60 15.26 -12.97
CA LEU A 356 -8.21 15.44 -14.28
C LEU A 356 -7.85 16.82 -14.87
N GLY A 357 -7.93 17.88 -14.05
CA GLY A 357 -7.92 19.27 -14.48
C GLY A 357 -6.67 20.09 -14.19
N GLU A 358 -5.49 19.48 -13.97
CA GLU A 358 -4.24 20.16 -13.54
C GLU A 358 -3.95 21.50 -14.25
N TYR A 359 -4.25 21.60 -15.54
CA TYR A 359 -3.98 22.79 -16.37
C TYR A 359 -5.21 23.67 -16.64
N LEU A 360 -6.35 23.35 -16.04
CA LEU A 360 -7.59 24.11 -16.20
C LEU A 360 -7.66 25.23 -15.16
N THR A 361 -7.98 26.44 -15.63
CA THR A 361 -8.21 27.61 -14.77
C THR A 361 -9.45 27.49 -13.90
N GLU A 362 -10.33 26.53 -14.17
CA GLU A 362 -11.56 26.28 -13.41
C GLU A 362 -11.29 25.93 -11.94
N LEU A 363 -10.14 25.31 -11.67
CA LEU A 363 -9.68 25.01 -10.31
C LEU A 363 -9.48 26.27 -9.45
N ASN A 364 -9.25 27.43 -10.07
CA ASN A 364 -9.09 28.70 -9.35
C ASN A 364 -10.39 29.23 -8.75
N LYS A 365 -11.55 28.66 -9.11
CA LYS A 365 -12.83 28.96 -8.45
C LYS A 365 -12.84 28.49 -6.99
N ILE A 366 -11.91 27.63 -6.59
CA ILE A 366 -11.76 27.20 -5.19
C ILE A 366 -11.03 28.30 -4.40
N PRO A 367 -11.65 28.83 -3.32
CA PRO A 367 -11.05 29.84 -2.45
C PRO A 367 -9.67 29.46 -1.92
N ALA A 368 -8.77 30.45 -1.83
CA ALA A 368 -7.41 30.22 -1.32
C ALA A 368 -7.38 29.77 0.15
N GLU A 369 -8.31 30.25 0.99
CA GLU A 369 -8.42 29.81 2.38
C GLU A 369 -8.80 28.34 2.49
N GLN A 370 -9.77 27.90 1.68
CA GLN A 370 -10.17 26.50 1.59
C GLN A 370 -9.00 25.62 1.12
N ARG A 371 -8.24 26.05 0.12
CA ARG A 371 -7.03 25.34 -0.34
C ARG A 371 -5.97 25.21 0.74
N ARG A 372 -5.72 26.26 1.53
CA ARG A 372 -4.78 26.22 2.66
C ARG A 372 -5.24 25.28 3.77
N HIS A 373 -6.53 25.30 4.10
CA HIS A 373 -7.09 24.37 5.08
C HIS A 373 -6.95 22.91 4.61
N MET A 374 -7.24 22.64 3.33
CA MET A 374 -7.05 21.31 2.73
C MET A 374 -5.57 20.89 2.67
N LEU A 375 -4.64 21.83 2.50
CA LEU A 375 -3.21 21.56 2.57
C LEU A 375 -2.79 21.09 3.97
N ASP A 376 -3.25 21.77 5.01
CA ASP A 376 -2.93 21.40 6.39
C ASP A 376 -3.49 20.01 6.72
N LEU A 377 -4.72 19.72 6.27
CA LEU A 377 -5.31 18.39 6.39
C LEU A 377 -4.49 17.34 5.61
N TYR A 378 -4.13 17.62 4.36
CA TYR A 378 -3.34 16.73 3.50
C TYR A 378 -1.98 16.40 4.10
N ARG A 379 -1.25 17.39 4.61
CA ARG A 379 0.06 17.20 5.26
C ARG A 379 -0.04 16.32 6.50
N ARG A 380 -1.07 16.53 7.33
CA ARG A 380 -1.28 15.72 8.54
C ARG A 380 -1.66 14.29 8.22
N LEU A 381 -2.42 14.05 7.14
CA LEU A 381 -2.72 12.71 6.66
C LEU A 381 -1.45 11.99 6.18
N ILE A 382 -0.56 12.68 5.45
CA ILE A 382 0.74 12.12 5.06
C ILE A 382 1.58 11.79 6.30
N GLU A 383 1.71 12.73 7.24
CA GLU A 383 2.47 12.51 8.48
C GLU A 383 1.91 11.33 9.29
N ALA A 384 0.59 11.14 9.31
CA ALA A 384 -0.04 9.99 9.95
C ALA A 384 0.28 8.67 9.24
N GLY A 385 0.29 8.67 7.91
CA GLY A 385 0.75 7.54 7.12
C GLY A 385 2.23 7.21 7.39
N GLU A 386 3.11 8.21 7.42
CA GLU A 386 4.53 8.02 7.71
C GLU A 386 4.78 7.47 9.13
N LEU A 387 4.02 7.92 10.13
CA LEU A 387 4.08 7.36 11.48
C LEU A 387 3.55 5.92 11.54
N ALA A 388 2.48 5.61 10.81
CA ALA A 388 1.95 4.25 10.71
C ALA A 388 2.95 3.30 10.03
N ASP A 389 3.61 3.74 8.95
CA ASP A 389 4.67 3.02 8.24
C ASP A 389 5.90 2.80 9.12
N ALA A 390 6.26 3.82 9.92
CA ALA A 390 7.31 3.73 10.93
C ALA A 390 6.92 2.86 12.14
N LYS A 391 5.65 2.40 12.20
CA LYS A 391 5.08 1.59 13.29
C LYS A 391 5.12 2.31 14.65
N ASP A 392 5.05 3.64 14.64
CA ASP A 392 4.91 4.46 15.83
C ASP A 392 3.43 4.57 16.23
N TYR A 393 2.94 3.51 16.85
CA TYR A 393 1.55 3.41 17.30
C TYR A 393 1.21 4.27 18.52
N ASP A 394 2.18 4.99 19.09
CA ASP A 394 1.93 5.93 20.19
C ASP A 394 1.67 7.34 19.63
N GLY A 395 2.36 7.75 18.57
CA GLY A 395 2.11 9.03 17.88
C GLY A 395 0.85 9.05 17.01
N VAL A 396 0.48 7.92 16.39
CA VAL A 396 -0.68 7.84 15.48
C VAL A 396 -2.01 8.30 16.13
N PRO A 397 -2.37 7.88 17.37
CA PRO A 397 -3.58 8.35 18.04
C PRO A 397 -3.64 9.87 18.29
N GLU A 398 -2.51 10.49 18.59
CA GLU A 398 -2.43 11.94 18.82
C GLU A 398 -2.72 12.68 17.52
N LEU A 399 -2.03 12.31 16.45
CA LEU A 399 -2.19 12.93 15.14
C LEU A 399 -3.57 12.67 14.52
N ALA A 400 -4.13 11.46 14.71
CA ALA A 400 -5.52 11.16 14.35
C ALA A 400 -6.52 12.07 15.09
N GLY A 401 -6.22 12.46 16.33
CA GLY A 401 -6.97 13.45 17.09
C GLY A 401 -6.85 14.86 16.52
N GLU A 402 -5.70 15.25 15.98
CA GLU A 402 -5.50 16.55 15.33
C GLU A 402 -6.15 16.61 13.95
N ILE A 403 -6.08 15.53 13.16
CA ILE A 403 -6.78 15.39 11.88
C ILE A 403 -8.30 15.52 12.09
N TYR A 404 -8.84 14.86 13.11
CA TYR A 404 -10.27 14.95 13.43
C TYR A 404 -10.74 16.38 13.75
N LYS A 405 -9.86 17.24 14.30
CA LYS A 405 -10.19 18.66 14.53
C LYS A 405 -10.27 19.46 13.23
N LEU A 406 -9.55 19.03 12.18
CA LEU A 406 -9.60 19.66 10.86
C LEU A 406 -10.71 19.06 9.99
N ALA A 407 -11.03 17.79 10.18
CA ALA A 407 -12.03 17.06 9.39
C ALA A 407 -12.85 16.16 10.33
N GLU A 408 -14.06 16.61 10.68
CA GLU A 408 -14.96 15.85 11.57
C GLU A 408 -15.46 14.54 10.93
N ASP A 409 -15.45 14.48 9.59
CA ASP A 409 -15.78 13.29 8.80
C ASP A 409 -14.66 12.24 8.78
N PHE A 410 -13.48 12.54 9.34
CA PHE A 410 -12.38 11.59 9.45
C PHE A 410 -12.75 10.40 10.37
N PRO A 411 -12.55 9.14 9.92
CA PRO A 411 -12.92 7.94 10.68
C PRO A 411 -11.94 7.61 11.82
N LYS A 412 -11.77 8.54 12.76
CA LYS A 412 -10.85 8.45 13.91
C LYS A 412 -11.01 7.14 14.68
N ASN A 413 -12.23 6.70 14.94
CA ASN A 413 -12.48 5.47 15.72
C ASN A 413 -11.96 4.21 15.00
N ARG A 414 -12.02 4.20 13.67
CA ARG A 414 -11.48 3.09 12.87
C ARG A 414 -9.96 3.04 12.97
N VAL A 415 -9.30 4.18 12.89
CA VAL A 415 -7.84 4.32 13.12
C VAL A 415 -7.46 3.81 14.49
N LEU A 416 -8.11 4.32 15.54
CA LEU A 416 -7.78 3.95 16.92
C LEU A 416 -7.99 2.45 17.17
N SER A 417 -9.08 1.87 16.63
CA SER A 417 -9.32 0.43 16.72
C SER A 417 -8.25 -0.39 16.00
N ALA A 418 -7.77 0.07 14.84
CA ALA A 418 -6.70 -0.60 14.12
C ALA A 418 -5.39 -0.57 14.91
N VAL A 419 -5.02 0.61 15.43
CA VAL A 419 -3.83 0.78 16.29
C VAL A 419 -3.89 -0.11 17.52
N GLU A 420 -5.02 -0.14 18.22
CA GLU A 420 -5.20 -1.00 19.41
C GLU A 420 -5.10 -2.48 19.06
N THR A 421 -5.63 -2.88 17.90
CA THR A 421 -5.51 -4.26 17.40
C THR A 421 -4.05 -4.62 17.15
N ALA A 422 -3.26 -3.74 16.52
CA ALA A 422 -1.83 -3.98 16.30
C ALA A 422 -1.03 -4.07 17.60
N LYS A 423 -1.30 -3.19 18.57
CA LYS A 423 -0.69 -3.28 19.91
C LYS A 423 -1.02 -4.61 20.57
N SER A 424 -2.29 -4.99 20.59
CA SER A 424 -2.76 -6.26 21.16
C SER A 424 -2.15 -7.48 20.46
N MET A 425 -1.99 -7.46 19.13
CA MET A 425 -1.34 -8.53 18.37
C MET A 425 0.15 -8.67 18.74
N SER A 426 0.87 -7.55 18.86
CA SER A 426 2.26 -7.56 19.32
C SER A 426 2.37 -8.09 20.76
N ASP A 427 1.51 -7.65 21.66
CA ASP A 427 1.47 -8.13 23.05
C ASP A 427 1.18 -9.63 23.13
N MET A 428 0.26 -10.13 22.29
CA MET A 428 -0.04 -11.56 22.21
C MET A 428 1.16 -12.36 21.71
N ALA A 429 1.91 -11.84 20.73
CA ALA A 429 3.13 -12.47 20.24
C ALA A 429 4.22 -12.51 21.32
N VAL A 430 4.41 -11.43 22.10
CA VAL A 430 5.31 -11.43 23.27
C VAL A 430 4.86 -12.45 24.32
N PHE A 431 3.56 -12.52 24.59
CA PHE A 431 3.02 -13.51 25.51
C PHE A 431 3.29 -14.93 25.01
N ALA A 432 3.06 -15.23 23.73
CA ALA A 432 3.38 -16.52 23.14
C ALA A 432 4.88 -16.84 23.24
N ALA A 433 5.76 -15.86 22.98
CA ALA A 433 7.20 -16.00 23.15
C ALA A 433 7.58 -16.37 24.60
N SER A 434 6.90 -15.77 25.59
CA SER A 434 7.08 -16.12 27.00
C SER A 434 6.64 -17.54 27.33
N GLN A 435 5.55 -18.03 26.73
CA GLN A 435 5.10 -19.41 26.91
C GLN A 435 6.09 -20.40 26.31
N TYR A 436 6.54 -20.19 25.08
CA TYR A 436 7.53 -21.05 24.43
C TYR A 436 8.86 -21.07 25.17
N ARG A 437 9.32 -19.91 25.69
CA ARG A 437 10.50 -19.83 26.55
C ARG A 437 10.34 -20.72 27.79
N ASN A 438 9.21 -20.64 28.47
CA ASN A 438 8.96 -21.42 29.70
C ASN A 438 8.84 -22.93 29.43
N LEU A 439 8.42 -23.31 28.22
CA LEU A 439 8.40 -24.70 27.74
C LEU A 439 9.78 -25.21 27.28
N GLY A 440 10.79 -24.33 27.21
CA GLY A 440 12.14 -24.65 26.74
C GLY A 440 12.34 -24.60 25.22
N ASP A 441 11.34 -24.16 24.45
CA ASP A 441 11.38 -24.06 22.99
C ASP A 441 11.87 -22.66 22.57
N ILE A 442 13.19 -22.46 22.63
CA ILE A 442 13.84 -21.16 22.41
C ILE A 442 13.70 -20.68 20.95
N ASP A 443 13.67 -21.59 19.99
CA ASP A 443 13.59 -21.23 18.58
C ASP A 443 12.20 -20.68 18.23
N LYS A 444 11.13 -21.29 18.74
CA LYS A 444 9.77 -20.75 18.62
C LYS A 444 9.60 -19.44 19.39
N ALA A 445 10.19 -19.34 20.58
CA ALA A 445 10.15 -18.10 21.34
C ALA A 445 10.81 -16.93 20.58
N ARG A 446 11.91 -17.17 19.86
CA ARG A 446 12.56 -16.16 19.01
C ARG A 446 11.71 -15.78 17.80
N ALA A 447 11.06 -16.76 17.15
CA ALA A 447 10.18 -16.50 16.02
C ALA A 447 8.99 -15.60 16.41
N GLU A 448 8.31 -15.92 17.53
CA GLU A 448 7.20 -15.08 18.02
C GLU A 448 7.67 -13.72 18.55
N LEU A 449 8.90 -13.62 19.07
CA LEU A 449 9.46 -12.31 19.41
C LEU A 449 9.75 -11.47 18.16
N GLN A 450 10.22 -12.10 17.08
CA GLN A 450 10.45 -11.42 15.80
C GLN A 450 9.14 -10.90 15.22
N THR A 451 8.06 -11.69 15.24
CA THR A 451 6.73 -11.22 14.80
C THR A 451 6.26 -10.05 15.67
N ALA A 452 6.45 -10.10 16.99
CA ALA A 452 6.12 -8.98 17.87
C ALA A 452 6.86 -7.68 17.50
N ILE A 453 8.17 -7.77 17.22
CA ILE A 453 9.01 -6.64 16.78
C ILE A 453 8.58 -6.13 15.41
N GLU A 454 8.27 -7.04 14.48
CA GLU A 454 7.79 -6.69 13.15
C GLU A 454 6.44 -5.98 13.20
N ILE A 455 5.56 -6.31 14.14
CA ILE A 455 4.26 -5.63 14.29
C ILE A 455 4.46 -4.27 14.97
N TRP A 456 5.10 -4.23 16.14
CA TRP A 456 5.30 -3.02 16.93
C TRP A 456 6.72 -2.99 17.55
N PRO A 457 7.69 -2.32 16.89
CA PRO A 457 9.09 -2.33 17.34
C PRO A 457 9.31 -1.67 18.71
N SER A 458 8.50 -0.67 19.06
CA SER A 458 8.61 0.08 20.31
C SER A 458 7.78 -0.49 21.46
N ASN A 459 7.22 -1.69 21.32
CA ASN A 459 6.40 -2.34 22.35
C ASN A 459 7.16 -2.45 23.70
N PRO A 460 6.64 -1.87 24.81
CA PRO A 460 7.21 -2.03 26.14
C PRO A 460 7.36 -3.49 26.61
N ALA A 461 6.41 -4.37 26.25
CA ALA A 461 6.42 -5.77 26.65
C ALA A 461 7.62 -6.54 26.08
N ILE A 462 8.11 -6.16 24.89
CA ILE A 462 9.34 -6.73 24.30
C ILE A 462 10.55 -6.40 25.18
N ARG A 463 10.63 -5.16 25.68
CA ARG A 463 11.73 -4.71 26.54
C ARG A 463 11.69 -5.45 27.88
N ASP A 464 10.51 -5.60 28.46
CA ASP A 464 10.31 -6.35 29.71
C ASP A 464 10.70 -7.82 29.53
N PHE A 465 10.27 -8.45 28.43
CA PHE A 465 10.66 -9.82 28.09
C PHE A 465 12.18 -10.00 27.94
N GLN A 466 12.87 -9.05 27.29
CA GLN A 466 14.33 -9.08 27.15
C GLN A 466 15.04 -8.93 28.51
N GLN A 467 14.56 -8.04 29.37
CA GLN A 467 15.11 -7.86 30.71
C GLN A 467 14.93 -9.11 31.58
N GLU A 468 13.74 -9.72 31.56
CA GLU A 468 13.48 -10.99 32.26
C GLU A 468 14.39 -12.10 31.75
N THR A 469 14.52 -12.24 30.43
CA THR A 469 15.35 -13.28 29.81
C THR A 469 16.83 -13.10 30.20
N THR A 470 17.31 -11.86 30.26
CA THR A 470 18.67 -11.56 30.71
C THR A 470 18.87 -11.88 32.19
N LYS A 471 17.88 -11.57 33.04
CA LYS A 471 17.90 -11.95 34.47
C LYS A 471 17.95 -13.47 34.64
N LEU A 472 17.12 -14.22 33.90
CA LEU A 472 17.11 -15.68 33.90
C LEU A 472 18.44 -16.29 33.42
N ALA A 473 19.01 -15.77 32.33
CA ALA A 473 20.31 -16.24 31.82
C ALA A 473 21.47 -15.95 32.80
N THR A 474 21.45 -14.79 33.46
CA THR A 474 22.45 -14.43 34.47
C THR A 474 22.29 -15.29 35.73
N ALA A 475 21.05 -15.50 36.17
CA ALA A 475 20.72 -16.39 37.28
C ALA A 475 21.15 -17.83 36.99
N GLY A 476 20.93 -18.34 35.76
CA GLY A 476 21.37 -19.67 35.35
C GLY A 476 22.89 -19.84 35.34
N SER A 477 23.62 -18.86 34.77
CA SER A 477 25.09 -18.95 34.63
C SER A 477 25.87 -18.77 35.94
N GLN A 478 25.40 -17.90 36.84
CA GLN A 478 26.04 -17.65 38.13
C GLN A 478 25.41 -18.42 39.28
N GLY A 479 24.20 -18.98 39.09
CA GLY A 479 23.43 -19.63 40.16
C GLY A 479 24.12 -20.82 40.79
N VAL A 480 24.93 -21.56 40.04
CA VAL A 480 25.74 -22.67 40.57
C VAL A 480 26.80 -22.17 41.56
N GLN A 481 27.57 -21.15 41.19
CA GLN A 481 28.61 -20.58 42.04
C GLN A 481 28.01 -19.90 43.27
N ILE A 482 26.91 -19.17 43.06
CA ILE A 482 26.17 -18.49 44.14
C ILE A 482 25.60 -19.50 45.13
N PHE A 483 25.02 -20.61 44.65
CA PHE A 483 24.54 -21.67 45.52
C PHE A 483 25.68 -22.27 46.34
N ASP A 484 26.78 -22.62 45.69
CA ASP A 484 27.94 -23.20 46.37
C ASP A 484 28.51 -22.26 47.45
N ASP A 485 28.56 -20.96 47.18
CA ASP A 485 29.06 -19.96 48.14
C ASP A 485 28.09 -19.74 49.31
N LEU A 486 26.79 -19.65 49.05
CA LEU A 486 25.77 -19.53 50.11
C LEU A 486 25.71 -20.80 50.96
N TYR A 487 25.81 -21.97 50.32
CA TYR A 487 25.79 -23.26 51.01
C TYR A 487 27.04 -23.44 51.88
N LYS A 488 28.23 -23.03 51.40
CA LYS A 488 29.46 -23.03 52.21
C LYS A 488 29.40 -22.09 53.41
N ARG A 489 28.66 -20.98 53.30
CA ARG A 489 28.45 -20.02 54.39
C ARG A 489 27.35 -20.44 55.36
N ASP A 490 26.69 -21.56 55.11
CA ASP A 490 25.48 -22.03 55.83
C ASP A 490 24.36 -20.97 55.86
N ASP A 491 24.28 -20.11 54.83
CA ASP A 491 23.26 -19.07 54.71
C ASP A 491 21.98 -19.63 54.10
N ARG A 492 21.22 -20.36 54.92
CA ARG A 492 19.98 -21.03 54.51
C ARG A 492 18.87 -20.05 54.13
N ARG A 493 18.84 -18.86 54.74
CA ARG A 493 17.85 -17.82 54.42
C ARG A 493 18.13 -17.18 53.06
N GLY A 494 19.39 -16.85 52.77
CA GLY A 494 19.79 -16.36 51.45
C GLY A 494 19.46 -17.34 50.32
N ILE A 495 19.59 -18.65 50.58
CA ILE A 495 19.18 -19.71 49.65
C ILE A 495 17.65 -19.73 49.48
N TYR A 496 16.89 -19.62 50.57
CA TYR A 496 15.43 -19.64 50.54
C TYR A 496 14.81 -18.43 49.82
N GLU A 497 15.37 -17.24 50.02
CA GLU A 497 14.92 -16.03 49.34
C GLU A 497 15.13 -16.11 47.83
N ARG A 498 16.25 -16.72 47.40
CA ARG A 498 16.62 -16.90 46.00
C ARG A 498 16.17 -18.25 45.42
N ARG A 499 15.25 -18.95 46.08
CA ARG A 499 14.82 -20.31 45.73
C ARG A 499 14.33 -20.47 44.28
N MET A 500 13.68 -19.46 43.69
CA MET A 500 13.18 -19.51 42.32
C MET A 500 14.34 -19.42 41.32
N ASP A 501 15.25 -18.47 41.53
CA ASP A 501 16.44 -18.27 40.69
C ASP A 501 17.38 -19.48 40.76
N LEU A 502 17.63 -20.00 41.97
CA LEU A 502 18.47 -21.17 42.21
C LEU A 502 17.79 -22.45 41.73
N GLY A 503 16.47 -22.55 41.85
CA GLY A 503 15.67 -23.66 41.35
C GLY A 503 15.73 -23.81 39.83
N PHE A 504 15.76 -22.68 39.11
CA PHE A 504 16.00 -22.67 37.66
C PHE A 504 17.45 -23.02 37.32
N ALA A 505 18.43 -22.37 37.97
CA ALA A 505 19.85 -22.58 37.70
C ALA A 505 20.33 -24.03 37.98
N LEU A 506 19.73 -24.70 38.96
CA LEU A 506 20.10 -26.05 39.39
C LEU A 506 19.10 -27.11 38.91
N ALA A 507 18.20 -26.77 37.97
CA ALA A 507 17.14 -27.69 37.52
C ALA A 507 17.69 -29.00 36.93
N GLU A 508 18.78 -28.90 36.17
CA GLU A 508 19.47 -30.03 35.52
C GLU A 508 20.60 -30.63 36.38
N ASP A 509 20.98 -29.97 37.48
CA ASP A 509 22.05 -30.44 38.37
C ASP A 509 21.53 -31.51 39.35
N MET A 510 21.81 -32.77 39.04
CA MET A 510 21.36 -33.93 39.83
C MET A 510 21.94 -33.99 41.25
N GLN A 511 23.05 -33.31 41.54
CA GLN A 511 23.70 -33.36 42.85
C GLN A 511 23.25 -32.24 43.78
N ARG A 512 23.14 -31.01 43.26
CA ARG A 512 22.82 -29.83 44.07
C ARG A 512 21.32 -29.60 44.26
N ARG A 513 20.48 -30.08 43.34
CA ARG A 513 19.02 -29.94 43.42
C ARG A 513 18.41 -30.56 44.69
N PRO A 514 18.77 -31.78 45.14
CA PRO A 514 18.25 -32.33 46.38
C PRO A 514 18.68 -31.51 47.61
N LEU A 515 19.89 -30.95 47.60
CA LEU A 515 20.40 -30.09 48.68
C LEU A 515 19.62 -28.78 48.77
N LEU A 516 19.35 -28.14 47.63
CA LEU A 516 18.50 -26.96 47.56
C LEU A 516 17.10 -27.25 48.12
N MET A 517 16.47 -28.36 47.71
CA MET A 517 15.14 -28.73 48.19
C MET A 517 15.11 -28.99 49.69
N ALA A 518 16.13 -29.65 50.24
CA ALA A 518 16.25 -29.87 51.68
C ALA A 518 16.33 -28.55 52.46
N VAL A 519 17.13 -27.57 51.99
CA VAL A 519 17.19 -26.24 52.62
C VAL A 519 15.86 -25.51 52.53
N ILE A 520 15.19 -25.58 51.36
CA ILE A 520 13.87 -24.96 51.18
C ILE A 520 12.84 -25.53 52.15
N GLU A 521 12.80 -26.86 52.29
CA GLU A 521 11.89 -27.54 53.19
C GLU A 521 12.14 -27.17 54.66
N GLN A 522 13.42 -27.11 55.07
CA GLN A 522 13.80 -26.73 56.44
C GLN A 522 13.36 -25.31 56.78
N VAL A 523 13.65 -24.33 55.92
CA VAL A 523 13.28 -22.92 56.16
C VAL A 523 11.75 -22.74 56.07
N ALA A 524 11.07 -23.40 55.13
CA ALA A 524 9.61 -23.36 55.06
C ALA A 524 8.95 -23.93 56.32
N ARG A 525 9.51 -25.00 56.90
CA ARG A 525 9.03 -25.59 58.15
C ARG A 525 9.25 -24.65 59.34
N ILE A 526 10.37 -23.94 59.39
CA ILE A 526 10.62 -22.91 60.40
C ILE A 526 9.60 -21.78 60.25
N ASP A 527 9.39 -21.25 59.05
CA ASP A 527 8.43 -20.17 58.80
C ASP A 527 7.00 -20.57 59.18
N LEU A 528 6.61 -21.82 58.91
CA LEU A 528 5.32 -22.36 59.35
C LEU A 528 5.19 -22.38 60.88
N LEU A 529 6.21 -22.88 61.59
CA LEU A 529 6.21 -22.93 63.06
C LEU A 529 6.23 -21.52 63.68
N VAL A 530 6.96 -20.58 63.09
CA VAL A 530 6.97 -19.18 63.49
C VAL A 530 5.58 -18.56 63.28
N ALA A 531 4.93 -18.78 62.14
CA ALA A 531 3.58 -18.28 61.88
C ALA A 531 2.54 -18.88 62.84
N GLN A 532 2.60 -20.19 63.11
CA GLN A 532 1.74 -20.84 64.09
C GLN A 532 1.98 -20.29 65.51
N SER A 533 3.25 -20.05 65.88
CA SER A 533 3.58 -19.45 67.18
C SER A 533 3.01 -18.05 67.31
N ALA A 534 3.06 -17.23 66.25
CA ALA A 534 2.50 -15.88 66.25
C ALA A 534 0.97 -15.91 66.42
N GLU A 535 0.28 -16.90 65.84
CA GLU A 535 -1.16 -17.07 66.01
C GLU A 535 -1.52 -17.48 67.46
N LEU A 536 -0.76 -18.38 68.07
CA LEU A 536 -0.93 -18.75 69.48
C LEU A 536 -0.67 -17.57 70.43
N VAL A 537 0.27 -16.69 70.11
CA VAL A 537 0.50 -15.46 70.88
C VAL A 537 -0.73 -14.54 70.84
N LYS A 538 -1.45 -14.46 69.71
CA LYS A 538 -2.71 -13.69 69.61
C LYS A 538 -3.85 -14.33 70.39
N GLN A 539 -3.86 -15.65 70.51
CA GLN A 539 -4.81 -16.42 71.31
C GLN A 539 -4.49 -16.39 72.81
N ASP A 540 -3.50 -15.59 73.22
CA ASP A 540 -3.01 -15.45 74.59
C ASP A 540 -2.41 -16.74 75.19
N GLU A 541 -1.85 -17.61 74.34
CA GLU A 541 -1.18 -18.87 74.70
C GLU A 541 0.36 -18.78 74.50
N PRO A 542 1.09 -18.00 75.33
CA PRO A 542 2.51 -17.73 75.13
C PRO A 542 3.41 -18.94 75.37
N TYR A 543 3.03 -19.88 76.25
CA TYR A 543 3.83 -21.07 76.54
C TYR A 543 3.81 -22.07 75.39
N ALA A 544 2.64 -22.28 74.77
CA ALA A 544 2.50 -23.12 73.60
C ALA A 544 3.24 -22.53 72.39
N ALA A 545 3.17 -21.21 72.20
CA ALA A 545 3.94 -20.51 71.17
C ALA A 545 5.46 -20.69 71.35
N TRP A 546 5.96 -20.64 72.59
CA TRP A 546 7.36 -20.86 72.88
C TRP A 546 7.81 -22.29 72.55
N GLU A 547 7.00 -23.31 72.82
CA GLU A 547 7.33 -24.70 72.46
C GLU A 547 7.51 -24.88 70.95
N LEU A 548 6.66 -24.26 70.13
CA LEU A 548 6.78 -24.30 68.66
C LEU A 548 8.07 -23.63 68.18
N LEU A 549 8.45 -22.49 68.78
CA LEU A 549 9.71 -21.81 68.46
C LEU A 549 10.94 -22.60 68.91
N VAL A 550 10.85 -23.33 70.02
CA VAL A 550 11.91 -24.26 70.45
C VAL A 550 12.03 -25.42 69.47
N GLU A 551 10.91 -25.95 68.96
CA GLU A 551 10.93 -26.97 67.90
C GLU A 551 11.53 -26.44 66.59
N ALA A 552 11.20 -25.21 66.19
CA ALA A 552 11.82 -24.54 65.04
C ALA A 552 13.34 -24.39 65.22
N SER A 553 13.78 -24.04 66.44
CA SER A 553 15.21 -23.85 66.73
C SER A 553 16.06 -25.12 66.67
N LYS A 554 15.44 -26.30 66.70
CA LYS A 554 16.12 -27.58 66.48
C LYS A 554 16.46 -27.81 65.02
N ILE A 555 15.75 -27.15 64.09
CA ILE A 555 15.96 -27.26 62.64
C ILE A 555 17.12 -26.33 62.23
N ASP A 556 17.02 -25.05 62.59
CA ASP A 556 18.09 -24.08 62.39
C ASP A 556 18.17 -23.12 63.59
N PRO A 557 19.19 -23.26 64.45
CA PRO A 557 19.40 -22.35 65.57
C PRO A 557 19.73 -20.90 65.17
N SER A 558 20.21 -20.69 63.94
CA SER A 558 20.73 -19.40 63.46
C SER A 558 19.69 -18.52 62.76
N ASP A 559 18.47 -19.04 62.53
CA ASP A 559 17.44 -18.31 61.79
C ASP A 559 17.03 -17.00 62.50
N GLY A 560 17.19 -15.89 61.78
CA GLY A 560 16.96 -14.54 62.30
C GLY A 560 15.49 -14.26 62.69
N PRO A 561 14.51 -14.47 61.79
CA PRO A 561 13.09 -14.27 62.08
C PRO A 561 12.60 -15.09 63.28
N MET A 562 12.95 -16.37 63.36
CA MET A 562 12.63 -17.22 64.50
C MET A 562 13.25 -16.69 65.80
N ASN A 563 14.54 -16.31 65.78
CA ASN A 563 15.21 -15.78 66.96
C ASN A 563 14.62 -14.45 67.43
N ARG A 564 14.13 -13.61 66.52
CA ARG A 564 13.38 -12.39 66.86
C ARG A 564 12.06 -12.72 67.56
N ALA A 565 11.29 -13.66 67.02
CA ALA A 565 10.04 -14.12 67.64
C ALA A 565 10.28 -14.70 69.05
N ARG A 566 11.40 -15.42 69.25
CA ARG A 566 11.82 -15.89 70.57
C ARG A 566 12.17 -14.72 71.49
N ALA A 567 12.97 -13.75 71.05
CA ALA A 567 13.34 -12.60 71.87
C ALA A 567 12.13 -11.78 72.34
N GLU A 568 11.14 -11.58 71.47
CA GLU A 568 9.89 -10.89 71.79
C GLU A 568 9.03 -11.66 72.80
N LEU A 569 9.01 -13.00 72.71
CA LEU A 569 8.23 -13.84 73.61
C LEU A 569 8.93 -14.11 74.96
N ALA A 570 10.26 -14.02 75.01
CA ALA A 570 11.08 -14.42 76.16
C ALA A 570 10.67 -13.77 77.51
N PRO A 571 10.30 -12.47 77.58
CA PRO A 571 9.85 -11.87 78.84
C PRO A 571 8.57 -12.50 79.40
N ARG A 572 7.66 -12.96 78.52
CA ARG A 572 6.36 -13.53 78.93
C ARG A 572 6.47 -14.96 79.45
N VAL A 573 7.48 -15.71 78.99
CA VAL A 573 7.68 -17.12 79.35
C VAL A 573 8.90 -17.36 80.25
N ALA A 574 9.54 -16.30 80.75
CA ALA A 574 10.82 -16.36 81.48
C ALA A 574 10.82 -17.38 82.64
N ASN A 575 9.73 -17.45 83.41
CA ASN A 575 9.62 -18.38 84.55
C ASN A 575 9.66 -19.86 84.10
N PHE A 576 9.02 -20.16 82.97
CA PHE A 576 9.00 -21.49 82.38
C PHE A 576 10.36 -21.84 81.75
N VAL A 577 10.94 -20.90 80.99
CA VAL A 577 12.23 -21.08 80.32
C VAL A 577 13.37 -21.28 81.32
N LEU A 578 13.36 -20.56 82.45
CA LEU A 578 14.36 -20.69 83.51
C LEU A 578 14.40 -22.11 84.07
N GLN A 579 13.24 -22.72 84.35
CA GLN A 579 13.18 -24.09 84.87
C GLN A 579 13.59 -25.11 83.80
N LEU A 580 13.20 -24.87 82.53
CA LEU A 580 13.60 -25.73 81.42
C LEU A 580 15.13 -25.71 81.17
N ASP A 581 15.74 -24.53 81.22
CA ASP A 581 17.19 -24.35 81.07
C ASP A 581 17.95 -24.96 82.27
N ARG A 582 17.44 -24.77 83.49
CA ARG A 582 17.97 -25.46 84.68
C ARG A 582 17.90 -26.99 84.54
N ALA A 583 16.80 -27.51 84.02
CA ALA A 583 16.64 -28.95 83.77
C ALA A 583 17.62 -29.45 82.70
N ASN A 584 17.79 -28.72 81.61
CA ASN A 584 18.74 -29.08 80.55
C ASN A 584 20.19 -29.09 81.05
N ARG A 585 20.63 -28.06 81.80
CA ARG A 585 21.99 -28.03 82.36
C ARG A 585 22.26 -29.17 83.33
N GLN A 586 21.31 -29.47 84.21
CA GLN A 586 21.46 -30.58 85.15
C GLN A 586 21.46 -31.94 84.45
N SER A 587 20.75 -32.07 83.33
CA SER A 587 20.81 -33.25 82.46
C SER A 587 22.18 -33.40 81.80
N GLU A 588 22.72 -32.31 81.25
CA GLU A 588 24.06 -32.27 80.65
C GLU A 588 25.17 -32.58 81.65
N ASP A 589 25.04 -32.12 82.90
CA ASP A 589 25.96 -32.40 84.00
C ASP A 589 25.82 -33.83 84.58
N GLY A 590 24.92 -34.67 84.04
CA GLY A 590 24.67 -36.04 84.50
C GLY A 590 23.86 -36.14 85.81
N HIS A 591 23.33 -35.03 86.32
CA HIS A 591 22.52 -34.97 87.53
C HIS A 591 21.03 -35.24 87.23
N HIS A 592 20.72 -36.46 86.78
CA HIS A 592 19.38 -36.86 86.32
C HIS A 592 18.25 -36.61 87.35
N ALA A 593 18.52 -36.75 88.65
CA ALA A 593 17.53 -36.51 89.70
C ALA A 593 17.18 -35.02 89.84
N GLY A 594 18.20 -34.15 89.70
CA GLY A 594 18.01 -32.70 89.68
C GLY A 594 17.26 -32.27 88.42
N ALA A 595 17.69 -32.78 87.26
CA ALA A 595 17.05 -32.51 85.97
C ALA A 595 15.57 -32.89 85.97
N LEU A 596 15.22 -34.06 86.52
CA LEU A 596 13.83 -34.51 86.68
C LEU A 596 13.02 -33.56 87.56
N ALA A 597 13.56 -33.15 88.71
CA ALA A 597 12.89 -32.20 89.59
C ALA A 597 12.65 -30.84 88.90
N ALA A 598 13.61 -30.37 88.11
CA ALA A 598 13.49 -29.14 87.33
C ALA A 598 12.46 -29.24 86.19
N TYR A 599 12.36 -30.39 85.50
CA TYR A 599 11.29 -30.62 84.52
C TYR A 599 9.90 -30.72 85.16
N LEU A 600 9.78 -31.30 86.36
CA LEU A 600 8.51 -31.33 87.11
C LEU A 600 8.09 -29.91 87.54
N MET A 601 9.03 -29.09 88.02
CA MET A 601 8.78 -27.68 88.32
C MET A 601 8.37 -26.88 87.06
N ALA A 602 8.94 -27.19 85.90
CA ALA A 602 8.50 -26.60 84.63
C ALA A 602 7.10 -27.07 84.21
N GLN A 603 6.76 -28.34 84.50
CA GLN A 603 5.43 -28.90 84.26
C GLN A 603 4.36 -28.27 85.16
N ASP A 604 4.68 -27.90 86.40
CA ASP A 604 3.76 -27.16 87.28
C ASP A 604 3.39 -25.78 86.70
N ILE A 605 4.31 -25.14 85.97
CA ILE A 605 4.08 -23.85 85.30
C ILE A 605 3.26 -24.03 84.03
N TYR A 606 3.53 -25.06 83.24
CA TYR A 606 2.79 -25.39 82.02
C TYR A 606 2.49 -26.90 81.92
N PRO A 607 1.33 -27.37 82.43
CA PRO A 607 1.03 -28.81 82.56
C PRO A 607 0.94 -29.58 81.23
N VAL A 608 0.54 -28.89 80.16
CA VAL A 608 0.30 -29.49 78.82
C VAL A 608 1.60 -29.61 78.02
N SER A 609 2.70 -29.04 78.51
CA SER A 609 4.02 -29.00 77.88
C SER A 609 4.44 -30.35 77.28
N ARG A 610 4.73 -30.36 75.98
CA ARG A 610 5.33 -31.55 75.35
C ARG A 610 6.80 -31.64 75.72
N LEU A 611 7.50 -30.51 75.84
CA LEU A 611 8.93 -30.48 76.18
C LEU A 611 9.19 -31.09 77.56
N CYS A 612 8.40 -30.74 78.58
CA CYS A 612 8.55 -31.30 79.92
C CYS A 612 8.25 -32.80 79.94
N ARG A 613 7.19 -33.26 79.25
CA ARG A 613 6.85 -34.69 79.18
C ARG A 613 7.96 -35.53 78.57
N LEU A 614 8.56 -35.07 77.47
CA LEU A 614 9.68 -35.75 76.82
C LEU A 614 10.94 -35.71 77.70
N GLY A 615 11.22 -34.57 78.34
CA GLY A 615 12.34 -34.43 79.28
C GLY A 615 12.21 -35.36 80.48
N ILE A 616 11.05 -35.40 81.14
CA ILE A 616 10.74 -36.28 82.27
C ILE A 616 10.95 -37.75 81.89
N ALA A 617 10.41 -38.18 80.74
CA ALA A 617 10.57 -39.55 80.27
C ALA A 617 12.06 -39.91 80.09
N ARG A 618 12.82 -39.06 79.39
CA ARG A 618 14.26 -39.26 79.15
C ARG A 618 15.06 -39.33 80.44
N GLU A 619 14.88 -38.39 81.36
CA GLU A 619 15.63 -38.37 82.62
C GLU A 619 15.21 -39.51 83.55
N SER A 620 13.93 -39.89 83.56
CA SER A 620 13.47 -41.03 84.36
C SER A 620 14.07 -42.35 83.87
N GLU A 621 14.21 -42.54 82.55
CA GLU A 621 14.84 -43.71 81.97
C GLU A 621 16.34 -43.75 82.25
N ALA A 622 17.04 -42.61 82.11
CA ALA A 622 18.46 -42.47 82.44
C ALA A 622 18.74 -42.71 83.94
N LEU A 623 17.86 -42.23 84.83
CA LEU A 623 17.98 -42.45 86.26
C LEU A 623 17.73 -43.91 86.63
N MET A 624 16.73 -44.55 86.02
CA MET A 624 16.44 -45.97 86.23
C MET A 624 17.54 -46.89 85.67
N SER A 625 18.17 -46.54 84.55
CA SER A 625 19.30 -47.29 84.00
C SER A 625 20.56 -47.14 84.87
N GLY A 626 20.85 -45.92 85.33
CA GLY A 626 21.93 -45.64 86.29
C GLY A 626 21.76 -46.41 87.60
N LEU A 627 20.55 -46.41 88.19
CA LEU A 627 20.25 -47.19 89.39
C LEU A 627 20.36 -48.70 89.18
N ARG A 628 19.95 -49.22 88.01
CA ARG A 628 20.11 -50.64 87.67
C ARG A 628 21.58 -51.05 87.54
N SER A 629 22.42 -50.20 86.97
CA SER A 629 23.87 -50.47 86.88
C SER A 629 24.56 -50.50 88.25
N ALA A 630 24.15 -49.61 89.17
CA ALA A 630 24.66 -49.56 90.54
C ALA A 630 24.15 -50.71 91.44
N LEU A 631 23.12 -51.45 91.01
CA LEU A 631 22.60 -52.64 91.69
C LEU A 631 23.27 -53.95 91.21
N THR A 632 24.03 -53.89 90.12
CA THR A 632 24.74 -55.03 89.52
C THR A 632 26.26 -55.05 89.80
N GLU A 633 26.79 -53.98 90.39
CA GLU A 633 28.08 -53.96 91.10
C GLU A 633 27.86 -54.32 92.59
#